data_AF-A0A1X3J9D7-F1
#
_entry.id   AF-A0A1X3J9D7-F1
#
_cell.length_a   1.000
_cell.length_b   1.000
_cell.length_c   1.000
_cell.angle_alpha   90.00
_cell.angle_beta   90.00
_cell.angle_gamma   90.00
#
_symmetry.space_group_name_H-M   'P 1'
#
loop_
_entity.id
_entity.type
_entity.pdbx_description
1 polymer ?
#
loop_
_entity_poly.entity_id
_entity_poly.type
_entity_poly.pdbx_seq_one_letter_code
_entity_poly.pdbx_strand_id
1 'polypeptide(L)'
;MLDNSTFDYKPHLKSAYIDPIRTVTVIDDEYPTIDDLISPTKDSFSQDNISRLKDIIDISRSEEYNWLLDVYNGKEKKIQEGTVSNRLYHSDLLILDYHLDGEDSGYCKKSIDIIKNLSENRHFNIVAVHTKGYDGQKGSVNEVLIDIITSLQERPAISILNDKIKSRIDDALDEWEIEDPSIREDLINSVSTLDLLFLINKFGSNLSSGCFDYEVLDVFHNIFDQKPDNINISKILIFKWISSEKLHRYADQFNNKTSKFFDWGTNENHNWIKTEDLFITVLGKKDTPISDIPNQLLEALSNSKPHPHKLILSKLRSEIESNGSYAASNIINKKFLQAAWLKELLQKEDEYAIKTAAWQAVTKLWEELAYEIKQSLDDFTINLVRDLKKINSPLNYFIEKSTLDAELEQIKHANCFSCSKKITAHHLVTGHVLEFNNNHWLCLTPMCDLVPGQKNGNSLLPVTLVKMYDAKVALNNTRKNMQNELKLPNLPEINEDESIRQILNYSTQNNLLFVQSEHDGKIHILSFTVGLDGKANPKAMDCYVENQGIFSEDKIIALKYAKPTENEMNIISVEAKIVAELRYEYALNLLGRLGVSKSRVGLDFIN
;
A
#
# COMPACT_ATOMS: atom_id res chain seq x y z
N MET A 1 -15.02 -15.96 -18.74
CA MET A 1 -15.74 -14.68 -18.78
C MET A 1 -16.94 -14.78 -17.85
N LEU A 2 -16.99 -13.98 -16.79
CA LEU A 2 -18.13 -13.91 -15.86
C LEU A 2 -19.15 -12.95 -16.46
N ASP A 3 -20.37 -13.41 -16.68
CA ASP A 3 -21.50 -12.63 -17.18
C ASP A 3 -21.95 -11.64 -16.07
N ASN A 4 -21.28 -10.48 -16.02
CA ASN A 4 -21.49 -9.41 -15.03
C ASN A 4 -22.39 -8.29 -15.59
N SER A 5 -23.38 -8.63 -16.43
CA SER A 5 -24.19 -7.67 -17.20
C SER A 5 -25.01 -6.65 -16.39
N THR A 6 -24.98 -6.69 -15.05
CA THR A 6 -25.73 -5.78 -14.16
C THR A 6 -24.88 -4.94 -13.21
N PHE A 7 -23.55 -5.13 -13.20
CA PHE A 7 -22.65 -4.34 -12.36
C PHE A 7 -21.94 -3.27 -13.17
N ASP A 8 -22.18 -2.00 -12.82
CA ASP A 8 -21.45 -0.86 -13.36
C ASP A 8 -20.57 -0.24 -12.26
N TYR A 9 -19.25 -0.34 -12.43
CA TYR A 9 -18.29 0.21 -11.48
C TYR A 9 -18.01 1.70 -11.72
N LYS A 10 -18.30 2.19 -12.93
CA LYS A 10 -17.92 3.54 -13.39
C LYS A 10 -18.53 4.66 -12.55
N PRO A 11 -19.79 4.60 -12.08
CA PRO A 11 -20.35 5.66 -11.24
C PRO A 11 -19.55 5.87 -9.95
N HIS A 12 -19.09 4.78 -9.33
CA HIS A 12 -18.29 4.84 -8.10
C HIS A 12 -16.87 5.37 -8.38
N LEU A 13 -16.29 5.01 -9.52
CA LEU A 13 -14.99 5.54 -9.96
C LEU A 13 -15.07 7.03 -10.28
N LYS A 14 -16.12 7.46 -10.99
CA LYS A 14 -16.37 8.87 -11.31
C LYS A 14 -16.46 9.68 -10.03
N SER A 15 -17.27 9.25 -9.07
CA SER A 15 -17.43 9.92 -7.77
C SER A 15 -16.15 9.94 -6.93
N ALA A 16 -15.27 8.94 -7.06
CA ALA A 16 -14.06 8.82 -6.25
C ALA A 16 -12.82 9.48 -6.85
N TYR A 17 -12.73 9.60 -8.17
CA TYR A 17 -11.52 10.05 -8.87
C TYR A 17 -11.72 11.19 -9.88
N ILE A 18 -12.90 11.33 -10.49
CA ILE A 18 -13.15 12.32 -11.54
C ILE A 18 -13.86 13.56 -10.98
N ASP A 19 -14.99 13.37 -10.29
CA ASP A 19 -15.76 14.46 -9.68
C ASP A 19 -14.94 15.29 -8.66
N PRO A 20 -13.97 14.71 -7.92
CA PRO A 20 -13.10 15.48 -7.04
C PRO A 20 -12.10 16.41 -7.74
N ILE A 21 -11.82 16.23 -9.03
CA ILE A 21 -10.82 17.04 -9.76
C ILE A 21 -11.23 18.51 -9.73
N ARG A 22 -10.34 19.39 -9.26
CA ARG A 22 -10.53 20.84 -9.23
C ARG A 22 -9.55 21.55 -10.16
N THR A 23 -8.32 21.06 -10.25
CA THR A 23 -7.25 21.70 -11.02
C THR A 23 -6.78 20.81 -12.17
N VAL A 24 -6.68 21.41 -13.36
CA VAL A 24 -6.19 20.76 -14.58
C VAL A 24 -5.04 21.59 -15.13
N THR A 25 -3.92 20.92 -15.36
CA THR A 25 -2.76 21.52 -16.03
C THR A 25 -2.57 20.86 -17.38
N VAL A 26 -2.37 21.66 -18.43
CA VAL A 26 -1.99 21.18 -19.77
C VAL A 26 -0.55 21.58 -20.03
N ILE A 27 0.29 20.63 -20.42
CA ILE A 27 1.65 20.90 -20.89
C ILE A 27 1.74 20.43 -22.35
N ASP A 28 1.84 21.38 -23.27
CA ASP A 28 1.94 21.14 -24.71
C ASP A 28 2.70 22.32 -25.33
N ASP A 29 3.79 22.04 -26.06
CA ASP A 29 4.65 23.07 -26.63
C ASP A 29 4.07 23.74 -27.88
N GLU A 30 2.96 23.21 -28.39
CA GLU A 30 2.19 23.70 -29.53
C GLU A 30 1.02 24.62 -29.12
N TYR A 31 0.71 24.74 -27.82
CA TYR A 31 -0.36 25.60 -27.30
C TYR A 31 0.13 26.96 -26.79
N PRO A 32 -0.62 28.05 -27.03
CA PRO A 32 -0.30 29.35 -26.46
C PRO A 32 -0.56 29.37 -24.95
N THR A 33 0.41 29.85 -24.18
CA THR A 33 0.22 30.12 -22.74
C THR A 33 -0.45 31.49 -22.51
N ILE A 34 -0.91 31.76 -21.29
CA ILE A 34 -1.44 33.09 -20.92
C ILE A 34 -0.39 34.19 -21.16
N ASP A 35 0.88 33.91 -20.83
CA ASP A 35 1.98 34.86 -21.03
C ASP A 35 2.25 35.13 -22.52
N ASP A 36 2.11 34.11 -23.38
CA ASP A 36 2.22 34.24 -24.84
C ASP A 36 1.06 35.04 -25.45
N LEU A 37 -0.12 35.01 -24.84
CA LEU A 37 -1.28 35.79 -25.29
C LEU A 37 -1.19 37.27 -24.88
N ILE A 38 -0.54 37.56 -23.76
CA ILE A 38 -0.40 38.92 -23.22
C ILE A 38 0.86 39.61 -23.78
N SER A 39 1.91 38.84 -24.04
CA SER A 39 3.16 39.35 -24.62
C SER A 39 3.08 39.33 -26.14
N PRO A 40 3.42 40.43 -26.85
CA PRO A 40 3.43 40.45 -28.31
C PRO A 40 4.66 39.70 -28.86
N THR A 41 4.72 38.39 -28.67
CA THR A 41 5.67 37.50 -29.34
C THR A 41 5.06 37.03 -30.68
N LYS A 42 5.93 36.89 -31.69
CA LYS A 42 5.56 36.70 -33.11
C LYS A 42 5.28 35.25 -33.49
N ASP A 43 4.94 34.39 -32.54
CA ASP A 43 4.75 32.97 -32.85
C ASP A 43 3.33 32.74 -33.39
N SER A 44 3.26 32.34 -34.67
CA SER A 44 2.00 32.00 -35.31
C SER A 44 1.60 30.58 -34.90
N PHE A 45 0.71 30.47 -33.91
CA PHE A 45 0.10 29.20 -33.53
C PHE A 45 -0.86 28.71 -34.62
N SER A 46 -0.91 27.39 -34.84
CA SER A 46 -1.80 26.81 -35.85
C SER A 46 -3.27 26.97 -35.45
N GLN A 47 -4.17 27.18 -36.43
CA GLN A 47 -5.60 27.28 -36.16
C GLN A 47 -6.17 25.99 -35.55
N ASP A 48 -5.62 24.83 -35.92
CA ASP A 48 -6.01 23.53 -35.37
C ASP A 48 -5.68 23.44 -33.87
N ASN A 49 -4.50 23.89 -33.46
CA ASN A 49 -4.09 23.88 -32.05
C ASN A 49 -4.89 24.87 -31.21
N ILE A 50 -5.22 26.05 -31.76
CA ILE A 50 -6.11 27.00 -31.10
C ILE A 50 -7.52 26.42 -30.92
N SER A 51 -8.03 25.71 -31.94
CA SER A 51 -9.34 25.04 -31.84
C SER A 51 -9.32 23.97 -30.76
N ARG A 52 -8.29 23.12 -30.74
CA ARG A 52 -8.11 22.09 -29.70
C ARG A 52 -8.05 22.70 -28.31
N LEU A 53 -7.24 23.75 -28.11
CA LEU A 53 -7.13 24.44 -26.82
C LEU A 53 -8.48 25.02 -26.38
N LYS A 54 -9.24 25.58 -27.31
CA LYS A 54 -10.59 26.07 -27.02
C LYS A 54 -11.52 24.95 -26.55
N ASP A 55 -11.46 23.78 -27.17
CA ASP A 55 -12.25 22.63 -26.71
C ASP A 55 -11.87 22.21 -25.28
N ILE A 56 -10.58 22.27 -24.91
CA ILE A 56 -10.14 22.04 -23.52
C ILE A 56 -10.78 23.05 -22.58
N ILE A 57 -10.69 24.34 -22.93
CA ILE A 57 -11.24 25.44 -22.12
C ILE A 57 -12.75 25.27 -21.92
N ASP A 58 -13.48 24.97 -23.00
CA ASP A 58 -14.94 24.85 -22.97
C ASP A 58 -15.38 23.67 -22.08
N ILE A 59 -14.60 22.58 -22.05
CA ILE A 59 -14.91 21.39 -21.24
C ILE A 59 -14.52 21.58 -19.80
N SER A 60 -13.32 22.11 -19.55
CA SER A 60 -12.89 22.49 -18.20
C SER A 60 -13.90 23.45 -17.55
N ARG A 61 -14.46 24.39 -18.30
CA ARG A 61 -15.42 25.38 -17.79
C ARG A 61 -16.89 24.97 -17.88
N SER A 62 -17.17 23.75 -18.32
CA SER A 62 -18.55 23.23 -18.35
C SER A 62 -19.13 23.08 -16.93
N GLU A 63 -20.46 23.14 -16.81
CA GLU A 63 -21.14 22.92 -15.53
C GLU A 63 -20.89 21.51 -14.95
N GLU A 64 -20.54 20.54 -15.80
CA GLU A 64 -20.26 19.16 -15.38
C GLU A 64 -18.93 19.05 -14.61
N TYR A 65 -17.88 19.73 -15.07
CA TYR A 65 -16.52 19.56 -14.53
C TYR A 65 -16.04 20.74 -13.68
N ASN A 66 -16.30 21.98 -14.11
CA ASN A 66 -15.94 23.20 -13.39
C ASN A 66 -14.47 23.23 -12.89
N TRP A 67 -13.55 22.87 -13.76
CA TRP A 67 -12.11 22.80 -13.52
C TRP A 67 -11.42 24.16 -13.69
N LEU A 68 -10.45 24.44 -12.80
CA LEU A 68 -9.44 25.47 -12.99
C LEU A 68 -8.38 24.95 -13.95
N LEU A 69 -8.29 25.57 -15.14
CA LEU A 69 -7.36 25.19 -16.19
C LEU A 69 -6.17 26.15 -16.25
N ASP A 70 -4.97 25.59 -16.31
CA ASP A 70 -3.72 26.31 -16.61
C ASP A 70 -2.95 25.63 -17.75
N VAL A 71 -2.19 26.39 -18.55
CA VAL A 71 -1.56 25.92 -19.79
C VAL A 71 -0.09 26.35 -19.84
N TYR A 72 0.79 25.39 -20.08
CA TYR A 72 2.24 25.56 -20.11
C TYR A 72 2.83 25.02 -21.42
N ASN A 73 3.86 25.71 -21.93
CA ASN A 73 4.53 25.34 -23.17
C ASN A 73 5.75 24.42 -22.96
N GLY A 74 6.07 24.03 -21.72
CA GLY A 74 7.19 23.13 -21.40
C GLY A 74 8.60 23.64 -21.77
N LYS A 75 8.74 24.91 -22.23
CA LYS A 75 10.00 25.49 -22.75
C LYS A 75 10.91 26.09 -21.66
N GLU A 76 10.64 25.83 -20.39
CA GLU A 76 11.44 26.38 -19.30
C GLU A 76 12.88 25.81 -19.32
N LYS A 77 13.86 26.69 -19.59
CA LYS A 77 15.27 26.34 -19.90
C LYS A 77 16.01 25.54 -18.82
N LYS A 78 15.46 25.50 -17.62
CA LYS A 78 15.71 24.50 -16.61
C LYS A 78 14.36 24.28 -15.95
N ILE A 79 13.93 23.03 -15.80
CA ILE A 79 13.20 22.66 -14.59
C ILE A 79 14.19 22.98 -13.46
N GLN A 80 14.27 24.24 -13.03
CA GLN A 80 14.92 24.55 -11.77
C GLN A 80 14.15 23.73 -10.77
N GLU A 81 14.82 22.80 -10.07
CA GLU A 81 14.28 22.08 -8.92
C GLU A 81 13.44 23.07 -8.10
N GLY A 82 12.12 23.04 -8.23
CA GLY A 82 11.25 24.05 -7.62
C GLY A 82 10.12 24.60 -8.49
N THR A 83 10.35 25.30 -9.61
CA THR A 83 9.33 26.29 -10.05
C THR A 83 8.14 25.71 -10.81
N VAL A 84 8.35 24.93 -11.88
CA VAL A 84 7.28 24.18 -12.56
C VAL A 84 6.84 23.00 -11.70
N SER A 85 7.81 22.33 -11.06
CA SER A 85 7.55 21.20 -10.18
C SER A 85 6.60 21.57 -9.05
N ASN A 86 6.75 22.74 -8.42
CA ASN A 86 5.87 23.17 -7.33
C ASN A 86 4.43 23.45 -7.78
N ARG A 87 4.22 23.91 -9.01
CA ARG A 87 2.87 24.14 -9.53
C ARG A 87 2.21 22.85 -9.99
N LEU A 88 2.98 21.94 -10.58
CA LEU A 88 2.53 20.58 -10.90
C LEU A 88 2.13 19.78 -9.65
N TYR A 89 2.72 20.08 -8.49
CA TYR A 89 2.33 19.45 -7.22
C TYR A 89 0.92 19.82 -6.72
N HIS A 90 0.25 20.80 -7.33
CA HIS A 90 -1.10 21.22 -6.98
C HIS A 90 -2.15 20.86 -8.05
N SER A 91 -1.75 20.11 -9.09
CA SER A 91 -2.65 19.69 -10.17
C SER A 91 -3.24 18.32 -9.89
N ASP A 92 -4.57 18.21 -9.85
CA ASP A 92 -5.25 16.92 -9.69
C ASP A 92 -5.14 16.07 -10.98
N LEU A 93 -5.30 16.74 -12.13
CA LEU A 93 -5.17 16.16 -13.47
C LEU A 93 -4.13 16.91 -14.30
N LEU A 94 -3.21 16.17 -14.91
CA LEU A 94 -2.22 16.67 -15.86
C LEU A 94 -2.50 16.07 -17.25
N ILE A 95 -2.70 16.92 -18.24
CA ILE A 95 -2.72 16.54 -19.66
C ILE A 95 -1.33 16.87 -20.22
N LEU A 96 -0.56 15.84 -20.55
CA LEU A 96 0.84 15.97 -20.93
C LEU A 96 1.01 15.55 -22.39
N ASP A 97 1.48 16.46 -23.25
CA ASP A 97 2.01 16.04 -24.54
C ASP A 97 3.30 15.27 -24.34
N TYR A 98 3.44 14.12 -25.00
CA TYR A 98 4.65 13.33 -24.91
C TYR A 98 5.84 14.02 -25.59
N HIS A 99 5.64 14.81 -26.65
CA HIS A 99 6.71 15.29 -27.53
C HIS A 99 7.24 16.70 -27.18
N LEU A 100 7.49 17.00 -25.90
CA LEU A 100 7.94 18.34 -25.43
C LEU A 100 9.37 18.74 -25.84
N ASP A 101 10.14 17.83 -26.43
CA ASP A 101 11.49 18.11 -26.91
C ASP A 101 11.50 18.78 -28.31
N GLY A 102 10.34 18.89 -28.97
CA GLY A 102 10.21 19.46 -30.31
C GLY A 102 10.67 18.52 -31.43
N GLU A 103 11.13 17.31 -31.09
CA GLU A 103 11.33 16.22 -32.04
C GLU A 103 10.12 15.28 -31.99
N ASP A 104 9.42 15.17 -33.13
CA ASP A 104 8.21 14.33 -33.25
C ASP A 104 8.51 12.82 -33.25
N SER A 105 9.78 12.41 -33.24
CA SER A 105 10.20 11.01 -33.31
C SER A 105 11.10 10.59 -32.15
N GLY A 106 10.70 9.53 -31.43
CA GLY A 106 11.56 8.87 -30.46
C GLY A 106 11.28 9.20 -28.99
N TYR A 107 12.22 8.81 -28.12
CA TYR A 107 12.14 8.94 -26.68
C TYR A 107 12.22 10.40 -26.24
N CYS A 108 11.19 10.91 -25.56
CA CYS A 108 11.17 12.28 -25.06
C CYS A 108 11.60 12.33 -23.59
N LYS A 109 12.79 12.89 -23.36
CA LYS A 109 13.38 12.90 -22.01
C LYS A 109 12.62 13.84 -21.07
N LYS A 110 12.19 15.02 -21.55
CA LYS A 110 11.46 15.98 -20.70
C LYS A 110 10.17 15.41 -20.13
N SER A 111 9.36 14.77 -20.97
CA SER A 111 8.07 14.19 -20.55
C SER A 111 8.26 13.05 -19.56
N ILE A 112 9.28 12.21 -19.78
CA ILE A 112 9.63 11.13 -18.86
C ILE A 112 10.18 11.68 -17.53
N ASP A 113 11.01 12.72 -17.55
CA ASP A 113 11.52 13.35 -16.33
C ASP A 113 10.37 13.97 -15.50
N ILE A 114 9.35 14.56 -16.14
CA ILE A 114 8.12 15.01 -15.47
C ILE A 114 7.41 13.84 -14.80
N ILE A 115 7.19 12.73 -15.51
CA ILE A 115 6.51 11.54 -14.99
C ILE A 115 7.28 10.93 -13.82
N LYS A 116 8.61 10.81 -13.92
CA LYS A 116 9.47 10.32 -12.83
C LYS A 116 9.30 11.17 -11.56
N ASN A 117 9.36 12.49 -11.69
CA ASN A 117 9.17 13.41 -10.56
C ASN A 117 7.77 13.30 -9.94
N LEU A 118 6.73 13.12 -10.75
CA LEU A 118 5.36 12.91 -10.25
C LEU A 118 5.19 11.55 -9.54
N SER A 119 5.95 10.54 -9.93
CA SER A 119 5.90 9.21 -9.30
C SER A 119 6.53 9.17 -7.90
N GLU A 120 7.34 10.17 -7.55
CA GLU A 120 7.96 10.34 -6.24
C GLU A 120 7.22 11.36 -5.36
N ASN A 121 6.22 12.05 -5.93
CA ASN A 121 5.40 13.03 -5.22
C ASN A 121 4.40 12.31 -4.29
N ARG A 122 4.10 12.91 -3.12
CA ARG A 122 3.11 12.36 -2.16
C ARG A 122 1.66 12.76 -2.44
N HIS A 123 1.43 13.66 -3.39
CA HIS A 123 0.09 13.97 -3.87
C HIS A 123 -0.27 13.00 -4.99
N PHE A 124 -1.42 12.33 -4.87
CA PHE A 124 -1.88 11.41 -5.90
C PHE A 124 -2.24 12.19 -7.17
N ASN A 125 -1.53 11.94 -8.27
CA ASN A 125 -1.71 12.66 -9.54
C ASN A 125 -2.36 11.75 -10.59
N ILE A 126 -3.31 12.31 -11.35
CA ILE A 126 -3.86 11.67 -12.54
C ILE A 126 -3.21 12.30 -13.77
N VAL A 127 -2.67 11.50 -14.69
CA VAL A 127 -2.00 11.98 -15.90
C VAL A 127 -2.60 11.34 -17.14
N ALA A 128 -3.03 12.17 -18.09
CA ALA A 128 -3.38 11.76 -19.45
C ALA A 128 -2.25 12.17 -20.39
N VAL A 129 -1.47 11.20 -20.86
CA VAL A 129 -0.38 11.44 -21.81
C VAL A 129 -0.95 11.42 -23.23
N HIS A 130 -0.86 12.53 -23.94
CA HIS A 130 -1.24 12.64 -25.34
C HIS A 130 -0.02 12.45 -26.23
N THR A 131 -0.13 11.62 -27.27
CA THR A 131 1.01 11.35 -28.17
C THR A 131 0.60 11.25 -29.64
N LYS A 132 1.52 11.59 -30.54
CA LYS A 132 1.40 11.34 -31.99
C LYS A 132 1.98 9.96 -32.40
N GLY A 133 2.62 9.23 -31.48
CA GLY A 133 3.43 8.04 -31.78
C GLY A 133 4.78 8.40 -32.40
N TYR A 134 5.64 7.41 -32.67
CA TYR A 134 6.97 7.66 -33.26
C TYR A 134 6.95 7.87 -34.79
N ASP A 135 5.99 7.29 -35.52
CA ASP A 135 5.97 7.27 -36.99
C ASP A 135 4.73 7.97 -37.62
N GLY A 136 3.84 8.51 -36.78
CA GLY A 136 2.63 9.22 -37.20
C GLY A 136 1.60 8.40 -37.98
N GLN A 137 1.88 7.11 -38.26
CA GLN A 137 0.99 6.17 -38.93
C GLN A 137 0.34 5.26 -37.88
N LYS A 138 -0.78 5.76 -37.34
CA LYS A 138 -1.46 5.31 -36.11
C LYS A 138 -0.68 5.73 -34.86
N GLY A 139 -1.40 6.23 -33.86
CA GLY A 139 -0.84 6.47 -32.54
C GLY A 139 -0.22 5.19 -32.00
N SER A 140 1.10 5.04 -32.15
CA SER A 140 1.89 4.03 -31.47
C SER A 140 1.94 4.34 -29.97
N VAL A 141 0.79 4.20 -29.33
CA VAL A 141 0.58 4.36 -27.89
C VAL A 141 1.47 3.37 -27.14
N ASN A 142 1.73 2.21 -27.73
CA ASN A 142 2.53 1.14 -27.15
C ASN A 142 4.01 1.52 -26.96
N GLU A 143 4.63 2.24 -27.89
CA GLU A 143 6.04 2.66 -27.73
C GLU A 143 6.19 3.64 -26.58
N VAL A 144 5.32 4.66 -26.52
CA VAL A 144 5.27 5.62 -25.42
C VAL A 144 4.94 4.92 -24.10
N LEU A 145 4.02 3.95 -24.12
CA LEU A 145 3.70 3.14 -22.95
C LEU A 145 4.93 2.35 -22.48
N ILE A 146 5.69 1.73 -23.38
CA ILE A 146 6.95 1.03 -23.04
C ILE A 146 7.95 2.00 -22.42
N ASP A 147 8.15 3.20 -23.01
CA ASP A 147 9.07 4.21 -22.48
C ASP A 147 8.70 4.60 -21.04
N ILE A 148 7.41 4.77 -20.75
CA ILE A 148 6.96 5.10 -19.38
C ILE A 148 7.17 3.91 -18.44
N ILE A 149 6.82 2.69 -18.86
CA ILE A 149 6.99 1.47 -18.04
C ILE A 149 8.46 1.24 -17.71
N THR A 150 9.37 1.30 -18.70
CA THR A 150 10.82 1.16 -18.49
C THR A 150 11.33 2.24 -17.56
N SER A 151 10.86 3.48 -17.70
CA SER A 151 11.29 4.60 -16.87
C SER A 151 10.90 4.50 -15.40
N LEU A 152 9.87 3.71 -15.04
CA LEU A 152 9.35 3.58 -13.67
C LEU A 152 9.75 2.26 -12.98
N GLN A 153 10.44 1.37 -13.69
CA GLN A 153 10.87 0.08 -13.16
C GLN A 153 12.40 -0.03 -13.10
N GLU A 154 12.89 -0.85 -12.17
CA GLU A 154 14.28 -1.29 -12.15
C GLU A 154 14.55 -2.23 -13.33
N ARG A 155 15.77 -2.19 -13.87
CA ARG A 155 16.18 -3.11 -14.93
C ARG A 155 15.99 -4.57 -14.49
N PRO A 156 15.21 -5.37 -15.22
CA PRO A 156 14.92 -6.75 -14.83
C PRO A 156 16.20 -7.61 -14.81
N ALA A 157 16.44 -8.32 -13.72
CA ALA A 157 17.63 -9.18 -13.56
C ALA A 157 17.75 -10.26 -14.66
N ILE A 158 16.61 -10.71 -15.21
CA ILE A 158 16.56 -11.69 -16.30
C ILE A 158 17.19 -11.17 -17.62
N SER A 159 17.24 -9.86 -17.80
CA SER A 159 17.83 -9.19 -18.98
C SER A 159 19.36 -9.06 -18.90
N ILE A 160 19.96 -9.41 -17.76
CA ILE A 160 21.39 -9.27 -17.52
C ILE A 160 22.04 -10.63 -17.74
N LEU A 161 22.73 -10.76 -18.87
CA LEU A 161 23.51 -11.95 -19.22
C LEU A 161 24.98 -11.74 -18.89
N ASN A 162 25.64 -12.80 -18.41
CA ASN A 162 27.10 -12.81 -18.29
C ASN A 162 27.72 -13.25 -19.64
N ASP A 163 28.94 -12.83 -19.90
CA ASP A 163 29.61 -13.07 -21.20
C ASP A 163 29.75 -14.57 -21.53
N LYS A 164 29.94 -15.41 -20.52
CA LYS A 164 30.06 -16.87 -20.70
C LYS A 164 28.76 -17.52 -21.16
N ILE A 165 27.63 -17.12 -20.57
CA ILE A 165 26.31 -17.60 -20.94
C ILE A 165 25.94 -17.04 -22.30
N LYS A 166 26.23 -15.76 -22.57
CA LYS A 166 25.97 -15.14 -23.87
C LYS A 166 26.70 -15.87 -24.99
N SER A 167 28.01 -16.10 -24.85
CA SER A 167 28.80 -16.88 -25.82
C SER A 167 28.22 -18.27 -26.07
N ARG A 168 27.84 -19.00 -25.02
CA ARG A 168 27.24 -20.34 -25.18
C ARG A 168 25.89 -20.30 -25.92
N ILE A 169 25.12 -19.24 -25.74
CA ILE A 169 23.83 -19.06 -26.43
C ILE A 169 24.08 -18.70 -27.88
N ASP A 170 25.01 -17.77 -28.15
CA ASP A 170 25.37 -17.36 -29.50
C ASP A 170 25.93 -18.53 -30.31
N ASP A 171 26.82 -19.36 -29.73
CA ASP A 171 27.33 -20.56 -30.41
C ASP A 171 26.18 -21.53 -30.82
N ALA A 172 25.18 -21.71 -29.94
CA ALA A 172 24.04 -22.58 -30.21
C ALA A 172 23.05 -21.99 -31.22
N LEU A 173 22.89 -20.66 -31.24
CA LEU A 173 22.06 -19.96 -32.21
C LEU A 173 22.73 -19.91 -33.58
N ASP A 174 24.05 -19.74 -33.65
CA ASP A 174 24.82 -19.80 -34.89
C ASP A 174 24.70 -21.18 -35.55
N GLU A 175 24.73 -22.27 -34.77
CA GLU A 175 24.45 -23.62 -35.26
C GLU A 175 23.01 -23.78 -35.76
N TRP A 176 22.03 -23.17 -35.09
CA TRP A 176 20.64 -23.19 -35.53
C TRP A 176 20.43 -22.41 -36.84
N GLU A 177 21.09 -21.26 -36.97
CA GLU A 177 21.01 -20.39 -38.15
C GLU A 177 21.51 -21.06 -39.45
N ILE A 178 22.33 -22.11 -39.34
CA ILE A 178 22.76 -22.92 -40.49
C ILE A 178 21.55 -23.61 -41.15
N GLU A 179 20.59 -24.07 -40.35
CA GLU A 179 19.38 -24.75 -40.84
C GLU A 179 18.21 -23.78 -41.05
N ASP A 180 18.09 -22.76 -40.19
CA ASP A 180 17.04 -21.75 -40.24
C ASP A 180 17.61 -20.32 -40.12
N PRO A 181 17.90 -19.64 -41.24
CA PRO A 181 18.54 -18.32 -41.23
C PRO A 181 17.74 -17.20 -40.55
N SER A 182 16.42 -17.35 -40.33
CA SER A 182 15.60 -16.31 -39.68
C SER A 182 15.38 -16.55 -38.19
N ILE A 183 15.90 -17.64 -37.62
CA ILE A 183 15.56 -18.08 -36.27
C ILE A 183 15.81 -17.02 -35.19
N ARG A 184 16.89 -16.23 -35.26
CA ARG A 184 17.13 -15.15 -34.29
C ARG A 184 16.04 -14.09 -34.34
N GLU A 185 15.62 -13.69 -35.54
CA GLU A 185 14.58 -12.69 -35.74
C GLU A 185 13.22 -13.26 -35.34
N ASP A 186 12.94 -14.52 -35.67
CA ASP A 186 11.72 -15.21 -35.29
C ASP A 186 11.60 -15.40 -33.77
N LEU A 187 12.68 -15.77 -33.09
CA LEU A 187 12.74 -15.84 -31.63
C LEU A 187 12.54 -14.47 -30.98
N ILE A 188 13.14 -13.41 -31.52
CA ILE A 188 12.91 -12.04 -31.02
C ILE A 188 11.46 -11.62 -31.28
N ASN A 189 10.87 -11.94 -32.43
CA ASN A 189 9.50 -11.55 -32.77
C ASN A 189 8.43 -12.43 -32.09
N SER A 190 8.82 -13.58 -31.56
CA SER A 190 7.92 -14.54 -30.89
C SER A 190 7.22 -13.99 -29.64
N VAL A 191 7.78 -12.93 -29.02
CA VAL A 191 7.23 -12.28 -27.83
C VAL A 191 7.31 -10.76 -28.03
N SER A 192 6.21 -10.02 -27.89
CA SER A 192 6.28 -8.55 -27.99
C SER A 192 7.02 -7.94 -26.79
N THR A 193 7.50 -6.69 -26.90
CA THR A 193 8.17 -6.02 -25.78
C THR A 193 7.20 -5.81 -24.61
N LEU A 194 5.94 -5.48 -24.87
CA LEU A 194 4.91 -5.34 -23.84
C LEU A 194 4.62 -6.68 -23.16
N ASP A 195 4.51 -7.76 -23.93
CA ASP A 195 4.30 -9.10 -23.40
C ASP A 195 5.45 -9.55 -22.49
N LEU A 196 6.69 -9.28 -22.90
CA LEU A 196 7.87 -9.55 -22.09
C LEU A 196 7.82 -8.78 -20.76
N LEU A 197 7.53 -7.47 -20.82
CA LEU A 197 7.40 -6.64 -19.62
C LEU A 197 6.24 -7.09 -18.73
N PHE A 198 5.13 -7.57 -19.31
CA PHE A 198 3.98 -8.08 -18.58
C PHE A 198 4.35 -9.35 -17.81
N LEU A 199 5.06 -10.28 -18.46
CA LEU A 199 5.56 -11.49 -17.81
C LEU A 199 6.48 -11.10 -16.65
N ILE A 200 7.40 -10.16 -16.86
CA ILE A 200 8.31 -9.65 -15.83
C ILE A 200 7.55 -9.08 -14.63
N ASN A 201 6.54 -8.24 -14.87
CA ASN A 201 5.70 -7.66 -13.82
C ASN A 201 4.95 -8.75 -13.03
N LYS A 202 4.37 -9.74 -13.72
CA LYS A 202 3.53 -10.78 -13.12
C LYS A 202 4.30 -11.84 -12.34
N PHE A 203 5.44 -12.28 -12.86
CA PHE A 203 6.16 -13.45 -12.35
C PHE A 203 7.47 -13.09 -11.64
N GLY A 204 8.03 -11.90 -11.86
CA GLY A 204 9.23 -11.42 -11.19
C GLY A 204 10.39 -12.42 -11.22
N SER A 205 10.92 -12.77 -10.04
CA SER A 205 12.03 -13.72 -9.90
C SER A 205 11.68 -15.16 -10.34
N ASN A 206 10.40 -15.54 -10.36
CA ASN A 206 9.97 -16.88 -10.78
C ASN A 206 10.18 -17.14 -12.28
N LEU A 207 10.34 -16.10 -13.10
CA LEU A 207 10.75 -16.30 -14.50
C LEU A 207 12.13 -16.93 -14.61
N SER A 208 13.00 -16.67 -13.64
CA SER A 208 14.36 -17.22 -13.63
C SER A 208 14.41 -18.69 -13.20
N SER A 209 13.33 -19.26 -12.67
CA SER A 209 13.23 -20.67 -12.30
C SER A 209 12.67 -21.56 -13.42
N GLY A 210 12.21 -20.98 -14.54
CA GLY A 210 11.71 -21.73 -15.71
C GLY A 210 10.31 -22.29 -15.55
N CYS A 211 9.60 -21.91 -14.48
CA CYS A 211 8.26 -22.37 -14.18
C CYS A 211 7.25 -21.33 -14.66
N PHE A 212 7.10 -21.21 -15.98
CA PHE A 212 6.15 -20.29 -16.59
C PHE A 212 5.52 -20.94 -17.82
N ASP A 213 4.19 -21.00 -17.82
CA ASP A 213 3.38 -21.39 -18.96
C ASP A 213 2.26 -20.35 -19.08
N TYR A 214 2.18 -19.72 -20.24
CA TYR A 214 1.29 -18.60 -20.49
C TYR A 214 1.02 -18.48 -22.00
N GLU A 215 -0.23 -18.22 -22.38
CA GLU A 215 -0.69 -18.20 -23.79
C GLU A 215 0.18 -17.31 -24.70
N VAL A 216 0.71 -16.22 -24.14
CA VAL A 216 1.58 -15.26 -24.84
C VAL A 216 2.92 -15.88 -25.29
N LEU A 217 3.30 -17.02 -24.73
CA LEU A 217 4.54 -17.73 -25.06
C LEU A 217 4.33 -18.90 -26.02
N ASP A 218 3.11 -19.15 -26.50
CA ASP A 218 2.80 -20.28 -27.37
C ASP A 218 3.63 -20.25 -28.67
N VAL A 219 3.78 -19.05 -29.26
CA VAL A 219 4.61 -18.86 -30.47
C VAL A 219 6.07 -19.18 -30.18
N PHE A 220 6.60 -18.67 -29.07
CA PHE A 220 7.95 -18.98 -28.61
C PHE A 220 8.14 -20.48 -28.36
N HIS A 221 7.15 -21.15 -27.75
CA HIS A 221 7.19 -22.58 -27.48
C HIS A 221 7.21 -23.39 -28.77
N ASN A 222 6.36 -23.06 -29.73
CA ASN A 222 6.32 -23.72 -31.04
C ASN A 222 7.65 -23.58 -31.79
N ILE A 223 8.27 -22.39 -31.79
CA ILE A 223 9.57 -22.17 -32.43
C ILE A 223 10.66 -22.97 -31.71
N PHE A 224 10.67 -22.97 -30.38
CA PHE A 224 11.66 -23.71 -29.59
C PHE A 224 11.55 -25.23 -29.76
N ASP A 225 10.32 -25.76 -29.85
CA ASP A 225 10.08 -27.19 -29.98
C ASP A 225 10.44 -27.73 -31.39
N GLN A 226 10.59 -26.85 -32.38
CA GLN A 226 11.09 -27.16 -33.73
C GLN A 226 12.62 -27.17 -33.82
N LYS A 227 13.33 -26.99 -32.70
CA LYS A 227 14.80 -26.98 -32.71
C LYS A 227 15.37 -28.31 -33.24
N PRO A 228 16.46 -28.25 -34.02
CA PRO A 228 17.23 -29.44 -34.38
C PRO A 228 17.76 -30.22 -33.15
N ASP A 229 17.84 -31.55 -33.27
CA ASP A 229 18.23 -32.46 -32.17
C ASP A 229 19.67 -32.27 -31.69
N ASN A 230 20.55 -31.78 -32.56
CA ASN A 230 21.95 -31.46 -32.28
C ASN A 230 22.12 -30.23 -31.36
N ILE A 231 21.12 -29.35 -31.25
CA ILE A 231 21.21 -28.13 -30.45
C ILE A 231 20.89 -28.41 -28.99
N ASN A 232 21.91 -28.32 -28.13
CA ASN A 232 21.80 -28.56 -26.69
C ASN A 232 21.74 -27.24 -25.88
N ILE A 233 20.61 -26.55 -25.99
CA ILE A 233 20.31 -25.34 -25.23
C ILE A 233 19.00 -25.46 -24.47
N SER A 234 18.93 -24.88 -23.27
CA SER A 234 17.70 -24.87 -22.48
C SER A 234 16.81 -23.68 -22.84
N LYS A 235 15.50 -23.91 -22.82
CA LYS A 235 14.45 -22.92 -23.10
C LYS A 235 14.62 -21.63 -22.32
N ILE A 236 15.00 -21.74 -21.05
CA ILE A 236 15.21 -20.58 -20.17
C ILE A 236 16.40 -19.71 -20.59
N LEU A 237 17.43 -20.29 -21.20
CA LEU A 237 18.59 -19.54 -21.69
C LEU A 237 18.22 -18.73 -22.93
N ILE A 238 17.48 -19.33 -23.87
CA ILE A 238 16.94 -18.60 -25.02
C ILE A 238 16.00 -17.48 -24.56
N PHE A 239 15.10 -17.74 -23.60
CA PHE A 239 14.21 -16.71 -23.08
C PHE A 239 14.97 -15.55 -22.41
N LYS A 240 16.05 -15.84 -21.66
CA LYS A 240 16.96 -14.81 -21.12
C LYS A 240 17.66 -14.02 -22.21
N TRP A 241 18.05 -14.66 -23.31
CA TRP A 241 18.63 -13.99 -24.48
C TRP A 241 17.64 -13.06 -25.18
N ILE A 242 16.40 -13.53 -25.46
CA ILE A 242 15.32 -12.67 -25.99
C ILE A 242 15.10 -11.46 -25.07
N SER A 243 15.07 -11.70 -23.75
CA SER A 243 14.91 -10.65 -22.75
C SER A 243 16.04 -9.62 -22.78
N SER A 244 17.28 -10.08 -22.90
CA SER A 244 18.47 -9.23 -23.01
C SER A 244 18.44 -8.41 -24.30
N GLU A 245 18.22 -9.03 -25.46
CA GLU A 245 18.26 -8.35 -26.75
C GLU A 245 17.16 -7.29 -26.89
N LYS A 246 15.94 -7.58 -26.43
CA LYS A 246 14.84 -6.59 -26.45
C LYS A 246 15.07 -5.44 -25.49
N LEU A 247 15.46 -5.74 -24.24
CA LEU A 247 15.57 -4.71 -23.20
C LEU A 247 16.89 -3.94 -23.27
N HIS A 248 17.87 -4.39 -24.05
CA HIS A 248 19.12 -3.66 -24.29
C HIS A 248 18.86 -2.26 -24.87
N ARG A 249 17.86 -2.13 -25.76
CA ARG A 249 17.48 -0.84 -26.36
C ARG A 249 17.00 0.20 -25.35
N TYR A 250 16.52 -0.26 -24.19
CA TYR A 250 15.98 0.58 -23.11
C TYR A 250 16.91 0.66 -21.89
N ALA A 251 18.14 0.14 -22.01
CA ALA A 251 19.08 -0.01 -20.89
C ALA A 251 19.31 1.30 -20.11
N ASP A 252 19.40 2.43 -20.82
CA ASP A 252 19.65 3.76 -20.24
C ASP A 252 18.38 4.46 -19.73
N GLN A 253 17.19 3.89 -19.98
CA GLN A 253 15.91 4.47 -19.57
C GLN A 253 15.45 4.00 -18.20
N PHE A 254 15.83 2.77 -17.82
CA PHE A 254 15.44 2.13 -16.57
C PHE A 254 15.77 3.00 -15.34
N ASN A 255 14.90 2.92 -14.34
CA ASN A 255 15.17 3.57 -13.07
C ASN A 255 16.13 2.72 -12.21
N ASN A 256 16.76 3.35 -11.23
CA ASN A 256 17.58 2.66 -10.24
C ASN A 256 16.75 1.74 -9.33
N LYS A 257 15.47 2.06 -9.16
CA LYS A 257 14.53 1.33 -8.30
C LYS A 257 13.14 1.40 -8.89
N THR A 258 12.41 0.28 -8.86
CA THR A 258 10.99 0.26 -9.23
C THR A 258 10.17 1.12 -8.27
N SER A 259 9.27 1.95 -8.81
CA SER A 259 8.35 2.76 -8.03
C SER A 259 7.46 1.89 -7.13
N LYS A 260 7.07 2.41 -5.97
CA LYS A 260 6.25 1.66 -5.01
C LYS A 260 4.86 1.40 -5.57
N PHE A 261 4.35 0.18 -5.34
CA PHE A 261 3.05 -0.28 -5.83
C PHE A 261 2.89 -0.11 -7.36
N PHE A 262 4.00 -0.18 -8.09
CA PHE A 262 4.03 -0.12 -9.55
C PHE A 262 3.29 -1.32 -10.14
N ASP A 263 2.34 -1.05 -11.00
CA ASP A 263 1.57 -2.04 -11.75
C ASP A 263 0.96 -1.38 -12.98
N TRP A 264 0.68 -2.15 -14.02
CA TRP A 264 0.19 -1.62 -15.29
C TRP A 264 -0.58 -2.69 -16.06
N GLY A 265 -1.39 -2.25 -17.02
CA GLY A 265 -2.14 -3.15 -17.87
C GLY A 265 -2.53 -2.49 -19.20
N THR A 266 -2.77 -3.33 -20.19
CA THR A 266 -3.21 -2.92 -21.51
C THR A 266 -4.26 -3.90 -22.05
N ASN A 267 -5.19 -3.39 -22.85
CA ASN A 267 -6.13 -4.14 -23.66
C ASN A 267 -6.22 -3.48 -25.05
N GLU A 268 -7.07 -4.01 -25.95
CA GLU A 268 -7.15 -3.51 -27.34
C GLU A 268 -7.43 -1.99 -27.45
N ASN A 269 -8.11 -1.40 -26.45
CA ASN A 269 -8.60 -0.03 -26.53
C ASN A 269 -8.06 0.90 -25.43
N HIS A 270 -7.52 0.37 -24.34
CA HIS A 270 -7.16 1.14 -23.14
C HIS A 270 -5.89 0.61 -22.51
N ASN A 271 -5.12 1.52 -21.93
CA ASN A 271 -3.93 1.23 -21.16
C ASN A 271 -3.94 2.03 -19.86
N TRP A 272 -3.23 1.54 -18.86
CA TRP A 272 -3.05 2.23 -17.60
C TRP A 272 -1.73 1.83 -16.96
N ILE A 273 -1.14 2.79 -16.25
CA ILE A 273 0.00 2.58 -15.34
C ILE A 273 -0.39 3.18 -14.00
N LYS A 274 -0.08 2.50 -12.90
CA LYS A 274 -0.30 3.04 -11.55
C LYS A 274 0.91 2.82 -10.66
N THR A 275 1.12 3.75 -9.74
CA THR A 275 2.03 3.62 -8.59
C THR A 275 1.26 3.92 -7.30
N GLU A 276 1.97 4.11 -6.20
CA GLU A 276 1.41 4.65 -4.95
C GLU A 276 0.66 5.99 -5.18
N ASP A 277 1.31 6.90 -5.92
CA ASP A 277 0.94 8.30 -6.01
C ASP A 277 0.64 8.77 -7.45
N LEU A 278 0.61 7.87 -8.42
CA LEU A 278 0.44 8.23 -9.83
C LEU A 278 -0.52 7.27 -10.53
N PHE A 279 -1.39 7.81 -11.37
CA PHE A 279 -2.17 7.04 -12.34
C PHE A 279 -2.02 7.67 -13.72
N ILE A 280 -1.66 6.88 -14.71
CA ILE A 280 -1.38 7.33 -16.09
C ILE A 280 -2.23 6.55 -17.07
N THR A 281 -2.74 7.23 -18.08
CA THR A 281 -3.19 6.60 -19.33
C THR A 281 -2.54 7.31 -20.52
N VAL A 282 -2.24 6.57 -21.59
CA VAL A 282 -1.61 7.10 -22.81
C VAL A 282 -2.65 7.07 -23.95
N LEU A 283 -2.85 8.22 -24.60
CA LEU A 283 -3.91 8.47 -25.58
C LEU A 283 -3.29 9.00 -26.88
N GLY A 284 -3.80 8.51 -28.02
CA GLY A 284 -3.37 8.98 -29.34
C GLY A 284 -4.06 10.30 -29.73
N LYS A 285 -3.30 11.34 -30.09
CA LYS A 285 -3.84 12.67 -30.49
C LYS A 285 -4.82 12.61 -31.67
N LYS A 286 -4.73 11.61 -32.54
CA LYS A 286 -5.64 11.42 -33.71
C LYS A 286 -6.91 10.64 -33.36
N ASP A 287 -6.82 9.71 -32.43
CA ASP A 287 -7.88 8.76 -32.12
C ASP A 287 -8.77 9.24 -30.98
N THR A 288 -8.25 10.12 -30.12
CA THR A 288 -8.94 10.62 -28.93
C THR A 288 -9.01 12.15 -28.96
N PRO A 289 -10.19 12.73 -29.24
CA PRO A 289 -10.45 14.14 -28.98
C PRO A 289 -10.20 14.46 -27.51
N ILE A 290 -9.64 15.63 -27.22
CA ILE A 290 -9.36 16.05 -25.83
C ILE A 290 -10.63 16.08 -24.98
N SER A 291 -11.78 16.29 -25.63
CA SER A 291 -13.08 16.26 -25.00
C SER A 291 -13.46 14.93 -24.37
N ASP A 292 -12.86 13.84 -24.84
CA ASP A 292 -13.16 12.50 -24.37
C ASP A 292 -12.17 12.01 -23.31
N ILE A 293 -11.13 12.79 -22.97
CA ILE A 293 -10.16 12.44 -21.91
C ILE A 293 -10.83 12.02 -20.60
N PRO A 294 -11.86 12.71 -20.06
CA PRO A 294 -12.47 12.30 -18.80
C PRO A 294 -13.10 10.91 -18.89
N ASN A 295 -13.72 10.58 -20.02
CA ASN A 295 -14.31 9.26 -20.26
C ASN A 295 -13.21 8.21 -20.43
N GLN A 296 -12.17 8.49 -21.21
CA GLN A 296 -11.04 7.59 -21.42
C GLN A 296 -10.31 7.28 -20.10
N LEU A 297 -10.13 8.29 -19.24
CA LEU A 297 -9.62 8.11 -17.88
C LEU A 297 -10.52 7.20 -17.06
N LEU A 298 -11.84 7.38 -17.14
CA LEU A 298 -12.81 6.53 -16.43
C LEU A 298 -12.78 5.08 -16.92
N GLU A 299 -12.64 4.85 -18.23
CA GLU A 299 -12.46 3.52 -18.80
C GLU A 299 -11.13 2.88 -18.38
N ALA A 300 -10.03 3.63 -18.40
CA ALA A 300 -8.73 3.18 -17.94
C ALA A 300 -8.76 2.80 -16.45
N LEU A 301 -9.38 3.65 -15.61
CA LEU A 301 -9.59 3.37 -14.19
C LEU A 301 -10.44 2.11 -13.99
N SER A 302 -11.51 1.94 -14.78
CA SER A 302 -12.36 0.75 -14.74
C SER A 302 -11.58 -0.53 -15.10
N ASN A 303 -10.74 -0.47 -16.14
CA ASN A 303 -9.88 -1.57 -16.55
C ASN A 303 -8.79 -1.92 -15.52
N SER A 304 -8.31 -0.92 -14.76
CA SER A 304 -7.33 -1.14 -13.70
C SER A 304 -7.90 -1.82 -12.46
N LYS A 305 -9.24 -1.94 -12.38
CA LYS A 305 -10.00 -2.63 -11.31
C LYS A 305 -9.49 -2.29 -9.89
N PRO A 306 -9.44 -0.99 -9.51
CA PRO A 306 -8.99 -0.61 -8.19
C PRO A 306 -9.87 -1.28 -7.13
N HIS A 307 -9.25 -1.75 -6.05
CA HIS A 307 -9.97 -2.40 -4.96
C HIS A 307 -11.00 -1.44 -4.33
N PRO A 308 -12.21 -1.89 -3.92
CA PRO A 308 -13.24 -1.02 -3.32
C PRO A 308 -12.75 -0.13 -2.16
N HIS A 309 -11.92 -0.67 -1.26
CA HIS A 309 -11.28 0.12 -0.20
C HIS A 309 -10.42 1.30 -0.72
N LYS A 310 -9.81 1.20 -1.91
CA LYS A 310 -9.06 2.32 -2.52
C LYS A 310 -10.00 3.46 -2.91
N LEU A 311 -11.21 3.15 -3.39
CA LEU A 311 -12.25 4.15 -3.69
C LEU A 311 -12.74 4.82 -2.42
N ILE A 312 -12.98 4.04 -1.35
CA ILE A 312 -13.38 4.59 -0.04
C ILE A 312 -12.31 5.56 0.48
N LEU A 313 -11.03 5.20 0.38
CA LEU A 313 -9.93 6.09 0.78
C LEU A 313 -9.83 7.34 -0.10
N SER A 314 -10.04 7.21 -1.42
CA SER A 314 -10.07 8.36 -2.34
C SER A 314 -11.21 9.30 -2.00
N LYS A 315 -12.40 8.75 -1.74
CA LYS A 315 -13.58 9.51 -1.32
C LYS A 315 -13.35 10.20 0.02
N LEU A 316 -12.73 9.52 1.00
CA LEU A 316 -12.35 10.13 2.28
C LEU A 316 -11.45 11.36 2.09
N ARG A 317 -10.44 11.28 1.20
CA ARG A 317 -9.57 12.43 0.89
C ARG A 317 -10.36 13.60 0.33
N SER A 318 -11.19 13.34 -0.69
CA SER A 318 -12.06 14.35 -1.31
C SER A 318 -13.03 15.01 -0.32
N GLU A 319 -13.58 14.24 0.64
CA GLU A 319 -14.44 14.77 1.68
C GLU A 319 -13.68 15.62 2.70
N ILE A 320 -12.46 15.23 3.08
CA ILE A 320 -11.60 16.06 3.93
C ILE A 320 -11.28 17.39 3.24
N GLU A 321 -10.98 17.37 1.94
CA GLU A 321 -10.66 18.59 1.17
C GLU A 321 -11.89 19.49 1.00
N SER A 322 -13.04 18.91 0.65
CA SER A 322 -14.27 19.68 0.36
C SER A 322 -14.96 20.18 1.63
N ASN A 323 -15.06 19.32 2.66
CA ASN A 323 -15.86 19.56 3.86
C ASN A 323 -15.01 19.77 5.13
N GLY A 324 -13.70 19.54 5.08
CA GLY A 324 -12.84 19.62 6.27
C GLY A 324 -12.77 21.02 6.88
N SER A 325 -12.83 22.08 6.08
CA SER A 325 -12.88 23.46 6.61
C SER A 325 -14.19 23.75 7.36
N TYR A 326 -15.31 23.23 6.85
CA TYR A 326 -16.61 23.34 7.51
C TYR A 326 -16.65 22.52 8.80
N ALA A 327 -16.20 21.27 8.76
CA ALA A 327 -16.09 20.39 9.92
C ALA A 327 -15.15 20.98 10.99
N ALA A 328 -13.99 21.50 10.61
CA ALA A 328 -13.07 22.18 11.52
C ALA A 328 -13.71 23.42 12.15
N SER A 329 -14.48 24.19 11.38
CA SER A 329 -15.21 25.36 11.90
C SER A 329 -16.26 24.96 12.94
N ASN A 330 -16.98 23.85 12.75
CA ASN A 330 -17.93 23.33 13.73
C ASN A 330 -17.26 22.98 15.07
N ILE A 331 -16.04 22.41 15.02
CA ILE A 331 -15.24 22.11 16.20
C ILE A 331 -14.74 23.39 16.88
N ILE A 332 -14.16 24.31 16.11
CA ILE A 332 -13.56 25.56 16.58
C ILE A 332 -14.63 26.49 17.18
N ASN A 333 -15.85 26.50 16.66
CA ASN A 333 -16.91 27.35 17.20
C ASN A 333 -17.36 26.98 18.63
N LYS A 334 -16.91 25.84 19.18
CA LYS A 334 -17.13 25.43 20.58
C LYS A 334 -16.20 26.21 21.54
N LYS A 335 -16.41 27.53 21.71
CA LYS A 335 -15.52 28.45 22.48
C LYS A 335 -15.14 27.97 23.89
N PHE A 336 -16.07 27.37 24.64
CA PHE A 336 -15.78 26.85 25.97
C PHE A 336 -14.82 25.65 25.94
N LEU A 337 -14.94 24.80 24.93
CA LEU A 337 -14.08 23.64 24.72
C LEU A 337 -12.67 24.08 24.36
N GLN A 338 -12.53 25.09 23.49
CA GLN A 338 -11.24 25.70 23.18
C GLN A 338 -10.54 26.25 24.41
N ALA A 339 -11.29 26.99 25.25
CA ALA A 339 -10.74 27.53 26.49
C ALA A 339 -10.27 26.42 27.44
N ALA A 340 -11.00 25.29 27.51
CA ALA A 340 -10.60 24.14 28.33
C ALA A 340 -9.33 23.47 27.80
N TRP A 341 -9.28 23.11 26.51
CA TRP A 341 -8.12 22.46 25.90
C TRP A 341 -6.87 23.34 25.93
N LEU A 342 -6.99 24.64 25.64
CA LEU A 342 -5.86 25.56 25.71
C LEU A 342 -5.34 25.71 27.14
N LYS A 343 -6.24 25.80 28.14
CA LYS A 343 -5.83 25.81 29.55
C LYS A 343 -5.08 24.53 29.93
N GLU A 344 -5.55 23.37 29.48
CA GLU A 344 -4.90 22.09 29.74
C GLU A 344 -3.47 22.04 29.18
N LEU A 345 -3.26 22.56 27.96
CA LEU A 345 -1.93 22.67 27.34
C LEU A 345 -1.01 23.66 28.07
N LEU A 346 -1.53 24.82 28.48
CA LEU A 346 -0.75 25.90 29.13
C LEU A 346 -0.42 25.62 30.60
N GLN A 347 -1.15 24.72 31.26
CA GLN A 347 -0.94 24.39 32.69
C GLN A 347 0.24 23.44 32.94
N LYS A 348 0.84 22.85 31.90
CA LYS A 348 1.94 21.88 32.03
C LYS A 348 3.28 22.58 31.89
N GLU A 349 4.16 22.38 32.86
CA GLU A 349 5.52 22.97 32.87
C GLU A 349 6.60 21.98 32.37
N ASP A 350 6.36 20.68 32.53
CA ASP A 350 7.28 19.62 32.12
C ASP A 350 7.09 19.23 30.64
N GLU A 351 8.20 19.02 29.92
CA GLU A 351 8.18 18.75 28.46
C GLU A 351 7.42 17.45 28.12
N TYR A 352 7.51 16.42 28.96
CA TYR A 352 6.80 15.15 28.73
C TYR A 352 5.30 15.28 29.04
N ALA A 353 4.96 16.04 30.07
CA ALA A 353 3.57 16.39 30.36
C ALA A 353 2.93 17.20 29.22
N ILE A 354 3.68 18.13 28.62
CA ILE A 354 3.25 18.89 27.42
C ILE A 354 3.05 17.95 26.23
N LYS A 355 4.02 17.06 25.94
CA LYS A 355 3.89 16.07 24.85
C LYS A 355 2.66 15.19 25.02
N THR A 356 2.36 14.77 26.25
CA THR A 356 1.18 13.97 26.56
C THR A 356 -0.12 14.74 26.36
N ALA A 357 -0.21 15.97 26.89
CA ALA A 357 -1.39 16.81 26.72
C ALA A 357 -1.65 17.17 25.24
N ALA A 358 -0.59 17.48 24.49
CA ALA A 358 -0.67 17.74 23.05
C ALA A 358 -1.18 16.52 22.27
N TRP A 359 -0.63 15.34 22.55
CA TRP A 359 -1.09 14.09 21.92
C TRP A 359 -2.57 13.81 22.19
N GLN A 360 -3.04 14.02 23.43
CA GLN A 360 -4.45 13.84 23.79
C GLN A 360 -5.36 14.86 23.09
N ALA A 361 -4.95 16.14 23.03
CA ALA A 361 -5.71 17.19 22.36
C ALA A 361 -5.85 16.90 20.86
N VAL A 362 -4.75 16.52 20.20
CA VAL A 362 -4.75 16.14 18.77
C VAL A 362 -5.64 14.93 18.52
N THR A 363 -5.58 13.90 19.37
CA THR A 363 -6.41 12.70 19.21
C THR A 363 -7.91 13.03 19.27
N LYS A 364 -8.35 13.83 20.25
CA LYS A 364 -9.75 14.26 20.37
C LYS A 364 -10.22 15.08 19.16
N LEU A 365 -9.37 15.97 18.64
CA LEU A 365 -9.67 16.76 17.45
C LEU A 365 -9.84 15.89 16.20
N TRP A 366 -8.98 14.87 16.03
CA TRP A 366 -9.09 13.91 14.94
C TRP A 366 -10.38 13.08 15.02
N GLU A 367 -10.76 12.63 16.21
CA GLU A 367 -12.01 11.89 16.42
C GLU A 367 -13.22 12.74 16.02
N GLU A 368 -13.32 13.98 16.50
CA GLU A 368 -14.42 14.90 16.15
C GLU A 368 -14.46 15.18 14.64
N LEU A 369 -13.31 15.42 14.01
CA LEU A 369 -13.23 15.63 12.57
C LEU A 369 -13.71 14.40 11.79
N ALA A 370 -13.31 13.20 12.24
CA ALA A 370 -13.75 11.95 11.63
C ALA A 370 -15.26 11.76 11.74
N TYR A 371 -15.88 12.11 12.88
CA TYR A 371 -17.33 12.02 13.05
C TYR A 371 -18.10 12.91 12.07
N GLU A 372 -17.65 14.15 11.85
CA GLU A 372 -18.31 15.10 10.94
C GLU A 372 -18.25 14.60 9.48
N ILE A 373 -17.16 13.94 9.07
CA ILE A 373 -16.95 13.46 7.70
C ILE A 373 -17.61 12.09 7.45
N LYS A 374 -17.82 11.31 8.51
CA LYS A 374 -18.22 9.89 8.43
C LYS A 374 -19.50 9.65 7.63
N GLN A 375 -20.51 10.50 7.78
CA GLN A 375 -21.84 10.25 7.19
C GLN A 375 -21.80 10.13 5.66
N SER A 376 -21.12 11.06 4.98
CA SER A 376 -20.97 11.04 3.51
C SER A 376 -20.23 9.79 3.04
N LEU A 377 -19.20 9.39 3.80
CA LEU A 377 -18.40 8.20 3.50
C LEU A 377 -19.19 6.91 3.69
N ASP A 378 -20.03 6.84 4.73
CA ASP A 378 -20.91 5.69 5.01
C ASP A 378 -21.90 5.51 3.85
N ASP A 379 -22.55 6.59 3.39
CA ASP A 379 -23.51 6.54 2.29
C ASP A 379 -22.86 6.05 0.97
N PHE A 380 -21.67 6.58 0.64
CA PHE A 380 -20.89 6.12 -0.50
C PHE A 380 -20.53 4.63 -0.39
N THR A 381 -20.02 4.22 0.77
CA THR A 381 -19.60 2.83 1.02
C THR A 381 -20.77 1.86 0.92
N ILE A 382 -21.93 2.23 1.47
CA ILE A 382 -23.14 1.41 1.41
C ILE A 382 -23.60 1.26 -0.05
N ASN A 383 -23.62 2.34 -0.84
CA ASN A 383 -23.99 2.28 -2.26
C ASN A 383 -23.04 1.37 -3.05
N LEU A 384 -21.73 1.53 -2.85
CA LEU A 384 -20.69 0.70 -3.45
C LEU A 384 -20.91 -0.79 -3.13
N VAL A 385 -21.14 -1.13 -1.85
CA VAL A 385 -21.37 -2.52 -1.44
C VAL A 385 -22.68 -3.07 -2.01
N ARG A 386 -23.76 -2.27 -2.11
CA ARG A 386 -25.02 -2.72 -2.74
C ARG A 386 -24.81 -3.11 -4.20
N ASP A 387 -24.01 -2.35 -4.94
CA ASP A 387 -23.73 -2.66 -6.34
C ASP A 387 -22.78 -3.86 -6.47
N LEU A 388 -21.75 -3.96 -5.62
CA LEU A 388 -20.85 -5.12 -5.59
C LEU A 388 -21.58 -6.44 -5.32
N LYS A 389 -22.67 -6.42 -4.54
CA LYS A 389 -23.52 -7.59 -4.29
C LYS A 389 -24.28 -8.10 -5.51
N LYS A 390 -24.37 -7.32 -6.60
CA LYS A 390 -24.97 -7.76 -7.86
C LYS A 390 -24.06 -8.72 -8.64
N ILE A 391 -22.79 -8.83 -8.26
CA ILE A 391 -21.80 -9.70 -8.89
C ILE A 391 -21.86 -11.09 -8.23
N ASN A 392 -21.86 -12.17 -9.04
CA ASN A 392 -21.91 -13.55 -8.54
C ASN A 392 -20.69 -13.97 -7.70
N SER A 393 -19.57 -13.25 -7.79
CA SER A 393 -18.34 -13.49 -7.01
C SER A 393 -17.44 -12.24 -6.98
N PRO A 394 -17.75 -11.21 -6.17
CA PRO A 394 -17.00 -9.96 -6.16
C PRO A 394 -15.53 -10.16 -5.75
N LEU A 395 -15.24 -11.12 -4.86
CA LEU A 395 -13.86 -11.38 -4.41
C LEU A 395 -12.94 -11.83 -5.56
N ASN A 396 -13.41 -12.74 -6.41
CA ASN A 396 -12.66 -13.21 -7.59
C ASN A 396 -12.38 -12.09 -8.61
N TYR A 397 -13.13 -10.99 -8.54
CA TYR A 397 -12.96 -9.85 -9.45
C TYR A 397 -11.81 -8.92 -9.02
N PHE A 398 -11.60 -8.75 -7.71
CA PHE A 398 -10.62 -7.78 -7.17
C PHE A 398 -9.39 -8.41 -6.53
N ILE A 399 -9.43 -9.69 -6.19
CA ILE A 399 -8.38 -10.37 -5.43
C ILE A 399 -7.82 -11.53 -6.26
N GLU A 400 -6.50 -11.64 -6.28
CA GLU A 400 -5.80 -12.75 -6.92
C GLU A 400 -6.17 -14.09 -6.30
N LYS A 401 -6.24 -15.12 -7.14
CA LYS A 401 -6.61 -16.47 -6.71
C LYS A 401 -5.68 -17.04 -5.63
N SER A 402 -4.36 -16.80 -5.76
CA SER A 402 -3.37 -17.19 -4.75
C SER A 402 -3.67 -16.60 -3.36
N THR A 403 -4.10 -15.34 -3.33
CA THR A 403 -4.47 -14.65 -2.09
C THR A 403 -5.80 -15.17 -1.55
N LEU A 404 -6.79 -15.42 -2.43
CA LEU A 404 -8.09 -15.99 -2.07
C LEU A 404 -7.99 -17.40 -1.49
N ASP A 405 -7.13 -18.23 -2.07
CA ASP A 405 -6.90 -19.61 -1.62
C ASP A 405 -6.16 -19.63 -0.25
N ALA A 406 -5.40 -18.57 0.08
CA ALA A 406 -4.70 -18.39 1.36
C ALA A 406 -5.61 -17.86 2.49
N GLU A 407 -6.76 -18.50 2.70
CA GLU A 407 -7.79 -18.11 3.70
C GLU A 407 -7.22 -17.91 5.12
N LEU A 408 -6.29 -18.77 5.54
CA LEU A 408 -5.66 -18.68 6.85
C LEU A 408 -4.87 -17.39 7.05
N GLU A 409 -4.13 -16.96 6.04
CA GLU A 409 -3.38 -15.70 6.10
C GLU A 409 -4.33 -14.50 6.10
N GLN A 410 -5.40 -14.53 5.31
CA GLN A 410 -6.43 -13.49 5.34
C GLN A 410 -7.00 -13.29 6.75
N ILE A 411 -7.34 -14.39 7.45
CA ILE A 411 -7.86 -14.34 8.82
C ILE A 411 -6.81 -13.79 9.79
N LYS A 412 -5.54 -14.20 9.69
CA LYS A 412 -4.45 -13.67 10.53
C LYS A 412 -4.29 -12.16 10.35
N HIS A 413 -4.26 -11.68 9.11
CA HIS A 413 -4.12 -10.25 8.81
C HIS A 413 -5.33 -9.44 9.31
N ALA A 414 -6.56 -9.93 9.11
CA ALA A 414 -7.77 -9.28 9.61
C ALA A 414 -7.80 -9.17 11.14
N ASN A 415 -7.46 -10.26 11.84
CA ASN A 415 -7.40 -10.26 13.30
C ASN A 415 -6.26 -9.39 13.83
N CYS A 416 -5.09 -9.42 13.18
CA CYS A 416 -3.95 -8.58 13.54
C CYS A 416 -4.29 -7.09 13.42
N PHE A 417 -4.91 -6.69 12.30
CA PHE A 417 -5.37 -5.32 12.10
C PHE A 417 -6.39 -4.89 13.14
N SER A 418 -7.27 -5.80 13.58
CA SER A 418 -8.29 -5.52 14.59
C SER A 418 -7.69 -5.40 16.00
N CYS A 419 -6.72 -6.25 16.33
CA CYS A 419 -6.11 -6.31 17.66
C CYS A 419 -5.08 -5.18 17.89
N SER A 420 -4.20 -4.96 16.91
CA SER A 420 -2.95 -4.21 17.11
C SER A 420 -2.75 -3.09 16.11
N LYS A 421 -1.89 -2.14 16.47
CA LYS A 421 -1.44 -1.02 15.66
C LYS A 421 0.05 -0.75 15.92
N LYS A 422 0.64 0.11 15.09
CA LYS A 422 2.01 0.59 15.30
C LYS A 422 2.09 1.36 16.63
N ILE A 423 3.26 1.36 17.24
CA ILE A 423 3.49 2.05 18.50
C ILE A 423 3.51 3.56 18.22
N THR A 424 2.58 4.28 18.84
CA THR A 424 2.36 5.73 18.61
C THR A 424 2.63 6.57 19.86
N ALA A 425 2.54 5.98 21.04
CA ALA A 425 2.84 6.65 22.29
C ALA A 425 4.35 6.85 22.47
N HIS A 426 4.74 7.76 23.38
CA HIS A 426 6.14 7.96 23.82
C HIS A 426 6.38 7.45 25.26
N HIS A 427 5.32 6.96 25.89
CA HIS A 427 5.35 6.35 27.22
C HIS A 427 4.44 5.12 27.23
N LEU A 428 4.65 4.27 28.23
CA LEU A 428 3.88 3.06 28.42
C LEU A 428 2.40 3.40 28.69
N VAL A 429 1.52 3.02 27.76
CA VAL A 429 0.05 3.02 27.90
C VAL A 429 -0.54 1.62 28.08
N THR A 430 -1.81 1.54 28.48
CA THR A 430 -2.60 0.30 28.50
C THR A 430 -2.60 -0.34 27.12
N GLY A 431 -2.38 -1.66 27.04
CA GLY A 431 -2.38 -2.38 25.78
C GLY A 431 -1.01 -2.47 25.09
N HIS A 432 0.06 -1.95 25.67
CA HIS A 432 1.40 -2.25 25.16
C HIS A 432 1.80 -3.69 25.42
N VAL A 433 2.45 -4.30 24.43
CA VAL A 433 3.10 -5.60 24.54
C VAL A 433 4.60 -5.41 24.71
N LEU A 434 5.12 -5.96 25.80
CA LEU A 434 6.53 -5.91 26.17
C LEU A 434 7.17 -7.28 25.99
N GLU A 435 8.41 -7.30 25.52
CA GLU A 435 9.24 -8.49 25.42
C GLU A 435 10.42 -8.36 26.39
N PHE A 436 10.55 -9.33 27.29
CA PHE A 436 11.74 -9.52 28.13
C PHE A 436 11.80 -10.97 28.63
N ASN A 437 13.01 -11.47 28.89
CA ASN A 437 13.25 -12.85 29.30
C ASN A 437 12.60 -13.89 28.36
N ASN A 438 12.62 -13.64 27.04
CA ASN A 438 11.98 -14.46 26.00
C ASN A 438 10.48 -14.71 26.24
N ASN A 439 9.78 -13.78 26.88
CA ASN A 439 8.35 -13.85 27.12
C ASN A 439 7.69 -12.54 26.72
N HIS A 440 6.45 -12.65 26.25
CA HIS A 440 5.60 -11.51 25.93
C HIS A 440 4.71 -11.16 27.13
N TRP A 441 4.52 -9.87 27.37
CA TRP A 441 3.78 -9.36 28.51
C TRP A 441 2.88 -8.20 28.09
N LEU A 442 1.60 -8.25 28.44
CA LEU A 442 0.63 -7.21 28.13
C LEU A 442 0.47 -6.25 29.33
N CYS A 443 0.64 -4.95 29.10
CA CYS A 443 0.35 -3.92 30.08
C CYS A 443 -1.18 -3.74 30.25
N LEU A 444 -1.68 -3.99 31.45
CA LEU A 444 -3.09 -3.83 31.82
C LEU A 444 -3.27 -2.85 32.99
N THR A 445 -2.37 -1.89 33.14
CA THR A 445 -2.62 -0.77 34.05
C THR A 445 -3.52 0.24 33.34
N PRO A 446 -4.55 0.80 34.02
CA PRO A 446 -5.38 1.85 33.45
C PRO A 446 -4.56 3.04 32.95
N MET A 447 -4.93 3.57 31.78
CA MET A 447 -4.17 4.64 31.13
C MET A 447 -4.08 5.92 31.97
N CYS A 448 -5.10 6.21 32.80
CA CYS A 448 -5.09 7.34 33.72
C CYS A 448 -3.98 7.25 34.76
N ASP A 449 -3.57 6.04 35.16
CA ASP A 449 -2.51 5.84 36.15
C ASP A 449 -1.11 5.92 35.53
N LEU A 450 -1.02 5.82 34.20
CA LEU A 450 0.22 5.77 33.43
C LEU A 450 0.69 7.12 32.89
N VAL A 451 -0.03 8.21 33.18
CA VAL A 451 0.27 9.55 32.67
C VAL A 451 1.55 10.11 33.32
N PRO A 452 2.61 10.39 32.53
CA PRO A 452 3.82 11.02 33.06
C PRO A 452 3.52 12.40 33.66
N GLY A 453 4.21 12.75 34.74
CA GLY A 453 4.10 14.04 35.43
C GLY A 453 2.91 14.18 36.39
N GLN A 454 2.03 13.19 36.52
CA GLN A 454 0.91 13.26 37.49
C GLN A 454 1.34 13.02 38.94
N LYS A 455 2.34 12.16 39.18
CA LYS A 455 2.81 11.79 40.52
C LYS A 455 4.10 12.53 40.84
N ASN A 456 3.98 13.66 41.54
CA ASN A 456 5.14 14.44 41.99
C ASN A 456 6.04 13.59 42.92
N GLY A 457 7.31 13.43 42.55
CA GLY A 457 8.37 12.91 43.42
C GLY A 457 8.68 11.41 43.36
N ASN A 458 8.00 10.61 42.51
CA ASN A 458 8.32 9.18 42.35
C ASN A 458 8.67 8.86 40.89
N SER A 459 9.91 8.44 40.63
CA SER A 459 10.37 8.01 39.29
C SER A 459 9.85 6.63 38.89
N LEU A 460 9.29 5.89 39.85
CA LEU A 460 8.77 4.54 39.68
C LEU A 460 7.24 4.55 39.51
N LEU A 461 6.78 3.96 38.41
CA LEU A 461 5.39 3.83 38.04
C LEU A 461 4.92 2.39 38.26
N PRO A 462 3.94 2.12 39.16
CA PRO A 462 3.44 0.78 39.36
C PRO A 462 2.64 0.31 38.14
N VAL A 463 2.92 -0.91 37.67
CA VAL A 463 2.32 -1.50 36.47
C VAL A 463 1.96 -2.96 36.68
N THR A 464 0.79 -3.36 36.19
CA THR A 464 0.39 -4.76 36.10
C THR A 464 0.62 -5.27 34.68
N LEU A 465 1.40 -6.35 34.57
CA LEU A 465 1.69 -7.06 33.34
C LEU A 465 1.04 -8.44 33.35
N VAL A 466 0.48 -8.87 32.23
CA VAL A 466 -0.05 -10.23 32.04
C VAL A 466 0.81 -10.99 31.05
N LYS A 467 1.32 -12.15 31.47
CA LYS A 467 2.15 -13.00 30.64
C LYS A 467 1.35 -13.58 29.48
N MET A 468 1.97 -13.60 28.31
CA MET A 468 1.47 -14.22 27.11
C MET A 468 2.41 -15.32 26.62
N TYR A 469 1.83 -16.31 25.95
CA TYR A 469 2.49 -17.50 25.42
C TYR A 469 2.31 -17.55 23.92
N ASP A 470 3.28 -18.11 23.20
CA ASP A 470 3.08 -18.45 21.79
C ASP A 470 1.90 -19.43 21.65
N ALA A 471 0.96 -19.15 20.75
CA ALA A 471 -0.26 -19.94 20.61
C ALA A 471 0.01 -21.39 20.12
N LYS A 472 1.08 -21.63 19.34
CA LYS A 472 1.49 -22.99 18.97
C LYS A 472 2.00 -23.75 20.20
N VAL A 473 2.76 -23.08 21.07
CA VAL A 473 3.19 -23.66 22.35
C VAL A 473 1.99 -23.96 23.24
N ALA A 474 1.02 -23.05 23.32
CA ALA A 474 -0.21 -23.24 24.09
C ALA A 474 -1.08 -24.39 23.54
N LEU A 475 -1.20 -24.52 22.21
CA LEU A 475 -1.88 -25.65 21.58
C LEU A 475 -1.19 -26.97 21.92
N ASN A 476 0.14 -27.03 21.82
CA ASN A 476 0.91 -28.23 22.16
C ASN A 476 0.69 -28.66 23.61
N ASN A 477 0.66 -27.73 24.55
CA ASN A 477 0.35 -28.02 25.95
C ASN A 477 -1.07 -28.55 26.12
N THR A 478 -2.04 -27.97 25.41
CA THR A 478 -3.44 -28.41 25.42
C THR A 478 -3.58 -29.84 24.91
N ARG A 479 -2.92 -30.16 23.80
CA ARG A 479 -2.89 -31.50 23.20
C ARG A 479 -2.25 -32.52 24.15
N LYS A 480 -1.12 -32.17 24.80
CA LYS A 480 -0.48 -33.03 25.81
C LYS A 480 -1.38 -33.27 27.03
N ASN A 481 -2.06 -32.24 27.52
CA ASN A 481 -3.01 -32.39 28.63
C ASN A 481 -4.17 -33.32 28.25
N MET A 482 -4.74 -33.14 27.04
CA MET A 482 -5.80 -34.00 26.52
C MET A 482 -5.33 -35.45 26.37
N GLN A 483 -4.11 -35.69 25.87
CA GLN A 483 -3.53 -37.02 25.77
C GLN A 483 -3.43 -37.70 27.14
N ASN A 484 -2.98 -36.96 28.16
CA ASN A 484 -2.86 -37.44 29.53
C ASN A 484 -4.23 -37.72 30.16
N GLU A 485 -5.21 -36.82 30.01
CA GLU A 485 -6.57 -36.97 30.55
C GLU A 485 -7.32 -38.16 29.93
N LEU A 486 -7.21 -38.34 28.60
CA LEU A 486 -7.87 -39.41 27.85
C LEU A 486 -7.07 -40.72 27.81
N LYS A 487 -5.87 -40.75 28.42
CA LYS A 487 -4.94 -41.90 28.41
C LYS A 487 -4.66 -42.44 26.99
N LEU A 488 -4.52 -41.53 26.02
CA LEU A 488 -4.27 -41.89 24.63
C LEU A 488 -2.77 -42.19 24.40
N PRO A 489 -2.42 -43.26 23.65
CA PRO A 489 -1.04 -43.64 23.44
C PRO A 489 -0.27 -42.58 22.62
N ASN A 490 -0.91 -41.99 21.60
CA ASN A 490 -0.40 -40.86 20.83
C ASN A 490 -1.56 -40.06 20.21
N LEU A 491 -1.32 -38.78 19.96
CA LEU A 491 -2.19 -37.94 19.14
C LEU A 491 -1.61 -37.85 17.71
N PRO A 492 -2.46 -37.70 16.68
CA PRO A 492 -1.98 -37.52 15.32
C PRO A 492 -1.09 -36.29 15.21
N GLU A 493 0.00 -36.38 14.46
CA GLU A 493 0.77 -35.21 14.08
C GLU A 493 -0.10 -34.27 13.25
N ILE A 494 -0.04 -32.99 13.57
CA ILE A 494 -0.74 -31.94 12.83
C ILE A 494 0.31 -31.14 12.07
N ASN A 495 0.02 -30.85 10.80
CA ASN A 495 0.84 -29.92 10.03
C ASN A 495 0.60 -28.49 10.49
N GLU A 496 1.35 -27.55 9.92
CA GLU A 496 1.32 -26.14 10.33
C GLU A 496 -0.06 -25.49 10.10
N ASP A 497 -0.69 -25.74 8.95
CA ASP A 497 -2.00 -25.18 8.62
C ASP A 497 -3.10 -25.69 9.55
N GLU A 498 -3.09 -26.99 9.86
CA GLU A 498 -4.04 -27.61 10.77
C GLU A 498 -3.85 -27.09 12.21
N SER A 499 -2.61 -26.85 12.61
CA SER A 499 -2.29 -26.19 13.89
C SER A 499 -2.89 -24.78 13.96
N ILE A 500 -2.74 -23.99 12.90
CA ILE A 500 -3.31 -22.64 12.82
C ILE A 500 -4.85 -22.71 12.82
N ARG A 501 -5.47 -23.62 12.05
CA ARG A 501 -6.93 -23.81 12.06
C ARG A 501 -7.44 -24.13 13.48
N GLN A 502 -6.77 -25.04 14.18
CA GLN A 502 -7.10 -25.37 15.55
C GLN A 502 -6.95 -24.18 16.50
N ILE A 503 -5.87 -23.39 16.38
CA ILE A 503 -5.69 -22.14 17.15
C ILE A 503 -6.84 -21.16 16.87
N LEU A 504 -7.19 -20.95 15.59
CA LEU A 504 -8.25 -20.03 15.18
C LEU A 504 -9.63 -20.44 15.72
N ASN A 505 -9.90 -21.73 15.94
CA ASN A 505 -11.15 -22.17 16.59
C ASN A 505 -11.29 -21.63 18.03
N TYR A 506 -10.17 -21.31 18.70
CA TYR A 506 -10.17 -20.68 20.02
C TYR A 506 -10.15 -19.14 19.97
N SER A 507 -10.10 -18.52 18.78
CA SER A 507 -10.04 -17.05 18.64
C SER A 507 -11.30 -16.34 19.14
N THR A 508 -12.47 -16.98 19.01
CA THR A 508 -13.77 -16.45 19.47
C THR A 508 -13.90 -16.39 20.99
N GLN A 509 -13.01 -17.07 21.73
CA GLN A 509 -12.98 -17.06 23.19
C GLN A 509 -12.20 -15.87 23.77
N ASN A 510 -11.75 -14.93 22.93
CA ASN A 510 -10.94 -13.77 23.30
C ASN A 510 -9.65 -14.17 24.06
N ASN A 511 -9.17 -15.41 23.91
CA ASN A 511 -7.97 -15.93 24.59
C ASN A 511 -6.68 -15.75 23.77
N LEU A 512 -6.83 -15.17 22.57
CA LEU A 512 -5.76 -14.97 21.62
C LEU A 512 -5.58 -13.48 21.30
N LEU A 513 -4.36 -13.14 20.94
CA LEU A 513 -3.95 -11.82 20.52
C LEU A 513 -3.08 -11.94 19.28
N PHE A 514 -3.38 -11.14 18.26
CA PHE A 514 -2.64 -11.11 17.01
C PHE A 514 -1.85 -9.82 16.95
N VAL A 515 -0.52 -9.92 16.93
CA VAL A 515 0.37 -8.76 16.93
C VAL A 515 1.38 -8.86 15.81
N GLN A 516 1.59 -7.77 15.10
CA GLN A 516 2.68 -7.66 14.13
C GLN A 516 3.86 -6.98 14.80
N SER A 517 4.97 -7.70 14.95
CA SER A 517 6.19 -7.10 15.51
C SER A 517 6.84 -6.20 14.46
N GLU A 518 7.28 -5.01 14.86
CA GLU A 518 8.00 -4.11 13.96
C GLU A 518 9.38 -4.65 13.56
N HIS A 519 9.91 -5.67 14.25
CA HIS A 519 11.25 -6.21 13.99
C HIS A 519 11.32 -7.21 12.84
N ASP A 520 10.35 -8.12 12.74
CA ASP A 520 10.34 -9.17 11.73
C ASP A 520 9.20 -9.03 10.71
N GLY A 521 8.26 -8.10 10.94
CA GLY A 521 7.09 -7.88 10.11
C GLY A 521 6.09 -9.04 10.12
N LYS A 522 6.31 -10.08 10.94
CA LYS A 522 5.47 -11.28 11.01
C LYS A 522 4.36 -11.10 12.03
N ILE A 523 3.24 -11.78 11.78
CA ILE A 523 2.11 -11.84 12.69
C ILE A 523 2.36 -12.96 13.70
N HIS A 524 2.53 -12.58 14.95
CA HIS A 524 2.62 -13.49 16.10
C HIS A 524 1.23 -13.69 16.70
N ILE A 525 0.85 -14.95 16.92
CA ILE A 525 -0.39 -15.30 17.61
C ILE A 525 -0.03 -15.67 19.04
N LEU A 526 -0.48 -14.86 19.99
CA LEU A 526 -0.19 -14.98 21.40
C LEU A 526 -1.44 -15.43 22.16
N SER A 527 -1.26 -16.15 23.26
CA SER A 527 -2.32 -16.61 24.15
C SER A 527 -2.09 -16.10 25.57
N PHE A 528 -3.16 -15.75 26.28
CA PHE A 528 -3.09 -15.34 27.69
C PHE A 528 -2.85 -16.50 28.65
N THR A 529 -2.95 -17.74 28.18
CA THR A 529 -2.95 -18.94 29.01
C THR A 529 -1.94 -19.96 28.48
N VAL A 530 -1.43 -20.81 29.38
CA VAL A 530 -0.43 -21.84 29.03
C VAL A 530 -1.01 -22.92 28.10
N GLY A 531 -2.34 -23.08 28.09
CA GLY A 531 -3.11 -23.91 27.17
C GLY A 531 -4.30 -23.13 26.62
N LEU A 532 -4.82 -23.53 25.46
CA LEU A 532 -5.93 -22.89 24.75
C LEU A 532 -7.31 -23.34 25.23
N ASP A 533 -7.38 -24.43 26.01
CA ASP A 533 -8.63 -24.98 26.56
C ASP A 533 -9.33 -24.10 27.60
N GLY A 534 -8.75 -22.95 27.96
CA GLY A 534 -9.32 -22.03 28.94
C GLY A 534 -9.33 -22.56 30.38
N LYS A 535 -8.72 -23.73 30.65
CA LYS A 535 -8.63 -24.30 32.00
C LYS A 535 -7.60 -23.59 32.87
N ALA A 536 -6.56 -23.01 32.24
CA ALA A 536 -5.53 -22.27 32.93
C ALA A 536 -5.89 -20.79 33.11
N ASN A 537 -5.51 -20.20 34.23
CA ASN A 537 -5.67 -18.76 34.45
C ASN A 537 -4.46 -17.98 33.90
N PRO A 538 -4.66 -16.75 33.39
CA PRO A 538 -3.57 -15.86 33.01
C PRO A 538 -2.66 -15.54 34.19
N LYS A 539 -1.35 -15.46 33.94
CA LYS A 539 -0.37 -15.10 34.97
C LYS A 539 -0.10 -13.61 34.93
N ALA A 540 -0.46 -12.91 36.00
CA ALA A 540 -0.15 -11.49 36.17
C ALA A 540 1.09 -11.30 37.05
N MET A 541 1.81 -10.21 36.83
CA MET A 541 2.92 -9.74 37.65
C MET A 541 2.78 -8.24 37.84
N ASP A 542 2.97 -7.78 39.07
CA ASP A 542 3.04 -6.35 39.39
C ASP A 542 4.51 -5.94 39.45
N CYS A 543 4.86 -4.89 38.72
CA CYS A 543 6.21 -4.35 38.59
C CYS A 543 6.20 -2.83 38.71
N TYR A 544 7.38 -2.24 38.83
CA TYR A 544 7.59 -0.80 38.78
C TYR A 544 8.40 -0.45 37.53
N VAL A 545 7.95 0.52 36.77
CA VAL A 545 8.63 1.03 35.57
C VAL A 545 9.39 2.28 35.95
N GLU A 546 10.65 2.40 35.55
CA GLU A 546 11.42 3.62 35.75
C GLU A 546 10.99 4.75 34.81
N ASN A 547 11.49 5.96 35.08
CA ASN A 547 11.27 7.15 34.25
C ASN A 547 9.77 7.41 33.95
N GLN A 548 8.90 7.07 34.89
CA GLN A 548 7.44 7.20 34.74
C GLN A 548 6.88 6.54 33.47
N GLY A 549 7.50 5.45 33.00
CA GLY A 549 7.06 4.72 31.82
C GLY A 549 7.48 5.32 30.47
N ILE A 550 8.25 6.41 30.45
CA ILE A 550 8.78 7.00 29.22
C ILE A 550 9.89 6.09 28.68
N PHE A 551 9.78 5.69 27.41
CA PHE A 551 10.76 4.84 26.73
C PHE A 551 11.69 5.62 25.81
N SER A 552 12.84 5.00 25.50
CA SER A 552 13.82 5.52 24.53
C SER A 552 13.30 5.45 23.09
N GLU A 553 14.04 6.03 22.14
CA GLU A 553 13.75 5.90 20.69
C GLU A 553 13.73 4.42 20.23
N ASP A 554 14.56 3.57 20.86
CA ASP A 554 14.58 2.12 20.64
C ASP A 554 13.44 1.36 21.34
N LYS A 555 12.50 2.09 21.97
CA LYS A 555 11.30 1.58 22.64
C LYS A 555 11.63 0.69 23.84
N ILE A 556 12.68 1.01 24.57
CA ILE A 556 13.15 0.26 25.74
C ILE A 556 12.73 0.98 27.04
N ILE A 557 12.27 0.21 28.02
CA ILE A 557 12.01 0.66 29.39
C ILE A 557 12.73 -0.22 30.41
N ALA A 558 13.09 0.36 31.56
CA ALA A 558 13.59 -0.39 32.70
C ALA A 558 12.43 -0.77 33.64
N LEU A 559 12.36 -2.06 33.97
CA LEU A 559 11.38 -2.67 34.87
C LEU A 559 12.07 -3.18 36.13
N LYS A 560 11.42 -2.96 37.29
CA LYS A 560 11.80 -3.51 38.59
C LYS A 560 10.67 -4.34 39.16
N TYR A 561 10.94 -5.60 39.48
CA TYR A 561 9.97 -6.46 40.16
C TYR A 561 10.66 -7.35 41.19
N ALA A 562 9.90 -7.71 42.22
CA ALA A 562 10.42 -8.59 43.26
C ALA A 562 10.23 -10.06 42.86
N LYS A 563 11.26 -10.87 43.02
CA LYS A 563 11.21 -12.31 42.80
C LYS A 563 11.61 -13.04 44.08
N PRO A 564 10.79 -13.99 44.56
CA PRO A 564 11.18 -14.82 45.69
C PRO A 564 12.29 -15.79 45.29
N THR A 565 13.35 -15.83 46.11
CA THR A 565 14.39 -16.86 46.12
C THR A 565 14.28 -17.65 47.42
N GLU A 566 14.89 -18.85 47.52
CA GLU A 566 14.64 -19.85 48.57
C GLU A 566 14.62 -19.32 50.02
N ASN A 567 15.28 -18.18 50.34
CA ASN A 567 15.19 -17.52 51.65
C ASN A 567 15.11 -15.97 51.64
N GLU A 568 15.09 -15.29 50.48
CA GLU A 568 15.12 -13.81 50.40
C GLU A 568 14.32 -13.27 49.20
N MET A 569 13.79 -12.05 49.33
CA MET A 569 13.13 -11.28 48.26
C MET A 569 14.15 -10.39 47.55
N ASN A 570 14.49 -10.74 46.31
CA ASN A 570 15.41 -9.96 45.50
C ASN A 570 14.66 -9.05 44.54
N ILE A 571 15.06 -7.77 44.47
CA ILE A 571 14.57 -6.81 43.47
C ILE A 571 15.39 -7.04 42.20
N ILE A 572 14.72 -7.47 41.13
CA ILE A 572 15.33 -7.67 39.82
C ILE A 572 15.04 -6.45 38.97
N SER A 573 16.09 -5.89 38.37
CA SER A 573 15.98 -4.89 37.31
C SER A 573 16.17 -5.58 35.96
N VAL A 574 15.27 -5.34 35.01
CA VAL A 574 15.33 -5.88 33.65
C VAL A 574 14.96 -4.80 32.65
N GLU A 575 15.60 -4.82 31.48
CA GLU A 575 15.18 -4.01 30.35
C GLU A 575 14.11 -4.77 29.57
N ALA A 576 13.03 -4.07 29.22
CA ALA A 576 11.95 -4.61 28.42
C ALA A 576 11.75 -3.75 27.18
N LYS A 577 11.56 -4.42 26.05
CA LYS A 577 11.31 -3.76 24.77
C LYS A 577 9.83 -3.76 24.47
N ILE A 578 9.29 -2.62 24.03
CA ILE A 578 7.91 -2.54 23.57
C ILE A 578 7.86 -2.96 22.11
N VAL A 579 7.13 -4.03 21.82
CA VAL A 579 7.12 -4.69 20.50
C VAL A 579 5.80 -4.51 19.73
N ALA A 580 4.71 -4.19 20.42
CA ALA A 580 3.42 -3.86 19.79
C ALA A 580 2.54 -2.98 20.70
N GLU A 581 1.56 -2.31 20.11
CA GLU A 581 0.52 -1.54 20.80
C GLU A 581 -0.86 -2.07 20.37
N LEU A 582 -1.75 -2.35 21.33
CA LEU A 582 -3.13 -2.73 21.02
C LEU A 582 -3.99 -1.52 20.65
N ARG A 583 -5.03 -1.76 19.86
CA ARG A 583 -6.09 -0.76 19.67
C ARG A 583 -6.82 -0.52 20.99
N TYR A 584 -7.26 0.72 21.18
CA TYR A 584 -7.76 1.20 22.47
C TYR A 584 -8.98 0.39 22.94
N GLU A 585 -9.92 0.09 22.05
CA GLU A 585 -11.13 -0.68 22.34
C GLU A 585 -10.79 -2.10 22.80
N TYR A 586 -9.79 -2.72 22.16
CA TYR A 586 -9.28 -4.03 22.54
C TYR A 586 -8.57 -3.99 23.90
N ALA A 587 -7.71 -3.00 24.12
CA ALA A 587 -7.00 -2.82 25.37
C ALA A 587 -7.97 -2.61 26.55
N LEU A 588 -9.02 -1.80 26.36
CA LEU A 588 -10.07 -1.57 27.35
C LEU A 588 -10.89 -2.82 27.66
N ASN A 589 -11.29 -3.58 26.63
CA ASN A 589 -12.03 -4.83 26.81
C ASN A 589 -11.20 -5.84 27.63
N LEU A 590 -9.91 -5.97 27.31
CA LEU A 590 -8.99 -6.84 28.06
C LEU A 590 -8.78 -6.35 29.49
N LEU A 591 -8.62 -5.05 29.70
CA LEU A 591 -8.52 -4.44 31.04
C LEU A 591 -9.75 -4.77 31.89
N GLY A 592 -10.96 -4.61 31.35
CA GLY A 592 -12.20 -4.92 32.05
C GLY A 592 -12.29 -6.40 32.44
N ARG A 593 -12.05 -7.30 31.48
CA ARG A 593 -12.18 -8.75 31.72
C ARG A 593 -11.10 -9.32 32.65
N LEU A 594 -9.84 -8.99 32.39
CA LEU A 594 -8.71 -9.50 33.17
C LEU A 594 -8.58 -8.75 34.51
N GLY A 595 -9.00 -7.49 34.57
CA GLY A 595 -9.19 -6.74 35.81
C GLY A 595 -10.24 -7.39 36.73
N VAL A 596 -11.36 -7.87 36.18
CA VAL A 596 -12.38 -8.61 36.96
C VAL A 596 -11.84 -9.96 37.47
N SER A 597 -10.94 -10.62 36.75
CA SER A 597 -10.28 -11.83 37.27
C SER A 597 -9.38 -11.55 38.49
N LYS A 598 -8.82 -10.33 38.61
CA LYS A 598 -8.19 -9.83 39.86
C LYS A 598 -9.20 -9.33 40.90
N SER A 599 -10.42 -8.94 40.50
CA SER A 599 -11.48 -8.45 41.41
C SER A 599 -12.32 -9.55 42.05
N ARG A 600 -12.01 -10.84 41.84
CA ARG A 600 -12.54 -11.95 42.67
C ARG A 600 -11.90 -11.92 44.06
N VAL A 601 -12.14 -10.83 44.78
CA VAL A 601 -12.11 -10.80 46.23
C VAL A 601 -13.36 -11.55 46.66
N GLY A 602 -13.19 -12.68 47.35
CA GLY A 602 -14.29 -13.37 48.01
C GLY A 602 -14.97 -12.39 48.95
N LEU A 603 -16.20 -12.01 48.62
CA LEU A 603 -17.15 -11.54 49.61
C LEU A 603 -17.98 -12.77 49.98
N ASP A 604 -17.81 -13.20 51.22
CA ASP A 604 -18.47 -14.34 51.85
C ASP A 604 -19.96 -14.39 51.54
N PHE A 605 -20.45 -15.57 51.15
CA PHE A 605 -21.75 -16.02 51.61
C PHE A 605 -21.59 -17.37 52.31
N ILE A 606 -22.26 -17.44 53.47
CA ILE A 606 -22.18 -18.43 54.54
C ILE A 606 -22.81 -19.76 54.08
N ASN A 607 -22.08 -20.86 54.40
CA ASN A 607 -22.35 -22.30 54.25
C ASN A 607 -23.52 -22.78 53.39
#